data_AF-A0A7W8MSX6-F1
#
_entry.id   AF-A0A7W8MSX6-F1
#
_cell.length_a   1.000
_cell.length_b   1.000
_cell.length_c   1.000
_cell.angle_alpha   90.00
_cell.angle_beta   90.00
_cell.angle_gamma   90.00
#
_symmetry.space_group_name_H-M   'P 1'
#
loop_
_entity.id
_entity.type
_entity.pdbx_description
1 polymer ?
#
loop_
_entity_poly.entity_id
_entity_poly.type
_entity_poly.pdbx_seq_one_letter_code
_entity_poly.pdbx_strand_id
1 'polypeptide(L)'
;MAAKMGVPVCPHAGGVGLCEFVQHLSAFDYLRVSRTMQDRVIEYVDHLHEHFADPVRIRRGHYLMPQTPGYSIQVKQDCLERYSFPDGEAWASLTQMPVDSE
;
A
#
# COMPACT_ATOMS: atom_id res chain seq x y z
N MET A 1 -10.86 10.63 -16.11
CA MET A 1 -10.60 10.44 -17.57
C MET A 1 -11.00 9.05 -18.04
N ALA A 2 -10.49 7.96 -17.44
CA ALA A 2 -10.83 6.58 -17.84
C ALA A 2 -12.35 6.33 -17.93
N ALA A 3 -13.12 6.76 -16.92
CA ALA A 3 -14.58 6.66 -16.93
C ALA A 3 -15.25 7.37 -18.11
N LYS A 4 -14.74 8.54 -18.53
CA LYS A 4 -15.26 9.27 -19.70
C LYS A 4 -15.08 8.49 -21.00
N MET A 5 -14.04 7.66 -21.08
CA MET A 5 -13.69 6.86 -22.25
C MET A 5 -14.15 5.40 -22.14
N GLY A 6 -14.87 5.02 -21.08
CA GLY A 6 -15.30 3.64 -20.87
C GLY A 6 -14.15 2.65 -20.59
N VAL A 7 -12.97 3.13 -20.19
CA VAL A 7 -11.80 2.26 -19.95
C VAL A 7 -11.80 1.77 -18.48
N PRO A 8 -11.70 0.45 -18.23
CA PRO A 8 -11.56 -0.08 -16.88
C PRO A 8 -10.25 0.35 -16.22
N VAL A 9 -10.28 0.51 -14.89
CA VAL A 9 -9.09 0.82 -14.09
C VAL A 9 -8.83 -0.36 -13.17
N CYS A 10 -7.64 -0.95 -13.30
CA CYS A 10 -7.13 -1.98 -12.39
C CYS A 10 -5.89 -1.42 -11.71
N PRO A 11 -6.01 -0.83 -10.50
CA PRO A 11 -4.89 -0.14 -9.90
C PRO A 11 -3.77 -1.10 -9.49
N HIS A 12 -2.55 -0.65 -9.73
CA HIS A 12 -1.35 -1.29 -9.24
C HIS A 12 -1.27 -1.18 -7.71
N ALA A 13 -0.85 -2.27 -7.09
CA ALA A 13 -0.53 -2.39 -5.68
C ALA A 13 0.71 -3.29 -5.50
N GLY A 14 1.26 -3.39 -4.29
CA GLY A 14 2.38 -4.31 -4.03
C GLY A 14 3.76 -3.69 -3.90
N GLY A 15 3.83 -2.37 -3.76
CA GLY A 15 4.89 -1.71 -3.01
C GLY A 15 4.49 -1.49 -1.54
N VAL A 16 5.39 -0.86 -0.78
CA VAL A 16 5.14 -0.52 0.63
C VAL A 16 3.96 0.44 0.75
N GLY A 17 2.86 0.01 1.36
CA GLY A 17 1.69 0.85 1.63
C GLY A 17 0.76 1.12 0.44
N LEU A 18 1.05 0.59 -0.76
CA LEU A 18 0.22 0.85 -1.93
C LEU A 18 -1.15 0.18 -1.82
N CYS A 19 -1.21 -1.03 -1.25
CA CYS A 19 -2.47 -1.71 -0.97
C CYS A 19 -3.35 -0.86 -0.02
N GLU A 20 -2.74 -0.33 1.05
CA GLU A 20 -3.39 0.50 2.07
C GLU A 20 -4.00 1.77 1.46
N PHE A 21 -3.29 2.37 0.51
CA PHE A 21 -3.70 3.60 -0.14
C PHE A 21 -4.73 3.39 -1.25
N VAL A 22 -4.43 2.51 -2.22
CA VAL A 22 -5.16 2.45 -3.49
C VAL A 22 -6.57 1.87 -3.36
N GLN A 23 -6.82 1.07 -2.31
CA GLN A 23 -8.16 0.53 -2.00
C GLN A 23 -9.22 1.65 -1.86
N HIS A 24 -8.84 2.80 -1.30
CA HIS A 24 -9.74 3.95 -1.10
C HIS A 24 -10.07 4.63 -2.43
N LEU A 25 -9.10 4.72 -3.36
CA LEU A 25 -9.33 5.27 -4.69
C LEU A 25 -10.28 4.40 -5.49
N SER A 26 -10.12 3.07 -5.42
CA SER A 26 -11.05 2.13 -6.03
C SER A 26 -12.44 2.17 -5.41
N ALA A 27 -12.52 2.34 -4.09
CA ALA A 27 -13.80 2.52 -3.41
C ALA A 27 -14.51 3.79 -3.87
N PHE A 28 -13.78 4.91 -3.98
CA PHE A 28 -14.32 6.16 -4.51
C PHE A 28 -14.74 6.03 -5.98
N ASP A 29 -13.93 5.39 -6.83
CA ASP A 29 -14.26 5.15 -8.23
C ASP A 29 -15.58 4.36 -8.35
N TYR A 30 -15.70 3.27 -7.61
CA TYR A 30 -16.94 2.48 -7.57
C TYR A 30 -18.13 3.29 -7.05
N LEU A 31 -17.97 4.09 -5.98
CA LEU A 31 -19.12 4.80 -5.40
C LEU A 31 -19.56 6.02 -6.22
N ARG A 32 -18.62 6.74 -6.85
CA ARG A 32 -18.88 8.10 -7.36
C ARG A 32 -18.44 8.35 -8.80
N VAL A 33 -17.68 7.46 -9.43
CA VAL A 33 -17.13 7.71 -10.77
C VAL A 33 -17.62 6.66 -11.76
N SER A 34 -17.15 5.42 -11.66
CA SER A 34 -17.49 4.34 -12.59
C SER A 34 -18.81 3.64 -12.25
N ARG A 35 -19.15 3.51 -10.96
CA ARG A 35 -20.37 2.82 -10.49
C ARG A 35 -20.48 1.36 -10.95
N THR A 36 -19.35 0.71 -11.18
CA THR A 36 -19.30 -0.71 -11.59
C THR A 36 -18.02 -1.40 -11.10
N MET A 37 -18.12 -2.70 -10.84
CA MET A 37 -16.97 -3.58 -10.58
C MET A 37 -16.66 -4.50 -11.77
N GLN A 38 -17.45 -4.42 -12.86
CA GLN A 38 -17.23 -5.24 -14.06
C GLN A 38 -15.83 -4.98 -14.64
N ASP A 39 -15.08 -6.04 -14.97
CA ASP A 39 -13.74 -5.98 -15.58
C ASP A 39 -12.73 -5.12 -14.80
N ARG A 40 -12.86 -5.08 -13.47
CA ARG A 40 -12.01 -4.31 -12.55
C ARG A 40 -11.54 -5.17 -11.41
N VAL A 41 -10.27 -5.01 -11.05
CA VAL A 41 -9.64 -5.64 -9.89
C VAL A 41 -8.68 -4.65 -9.26
N ILE A 42 -8.41 -4.81 -7.96
CA ILE A 42 -7.30 -4.14 -7.28
C ILE A 42 -6.23 -5.20 -7.11
N GLU A 43 -5.00 -4.92 -7.51
CA GLU A 43 -3.88 -5.80 -7.22
C GLU A 43 -3.69 -5.97 -5.71
N TYR A 44 -3.15 -7.11 -5.28
CA TYR A 44 -2.81 -7.37 -3.88
C TYR A 44 -1.52 -8.18 -3.84
N VAL A 45 -0.64 -7.81 -2.91
CA VAL A 45 0.61 -8.51 -2.61
C VAL A 45 0.76 -8.54 -1.10
N ASP A 46 1.02 -9.71 -0.54
CA ASP A 46 1.05 -9.96 0.91
C ASP A 46 2.43 -9.61 1.52
N HIS A 47 2.83 -8.34 1.44
CA HIS A 47 4.13 -7.88 1.94
C HIS A 47 3.98 -6.58 2.73
N LEU A 48 4.60 -6.53 3.91
CA LEU A 48 4.85 -5.32 4.72
C LEU A 48 3.61 -4.64 5.33
N HIS A 49 2.44 -5.28 5.27
CA HIS A 49 1.21 -4.78 5.89
C HIS A 49 1.35 -4.63 7.41
N GLU A 50 2.15 -5.48 8.04
CA GLU A 50 2.40 -5.48 9.49
C GLU A 50 2.97 -4.15 10.01
N HIS A 51 3.52 -3.31 9.13
CA HIS A 51 4.09 -2.01 9.47
C HIS A 51 3.08 -0.86 9.48
N PHE A 52 1.83 -1.09 9.06
CA PHE A 52 0.79 -0.06 9.04
C PHE A 52 -0.14 -0.17 10.25
N ALA A 53 -0.64 0.97 10.73
CA ALA A 53 -1.57 1.03 11.85
C ALA A 53 -2.97 0.49 11.50
N ASP A 54 -3.37 0.60 10.23
CA ASP A 54 -4.65 0.13 9.69
C ASP A 54 -4.40 -0.67 8.39
N PRO A 55 -3.85 -1.89 8.50
CA PRO A 55 -3.49 -2.69 7.33
C PRO A 55 -4.71 -3.13 6.54
N VAL A 56 -4.51 -3.41 5.25
CA VAL A 56 -5.58 -3.94 4.41
C VAL A 56 -6.10 -5.27 4.93
N ARG A 57 -7.39 -5.52 4.72
CA ARG A 57 -8.05 -6.78 5.11
C ARG A 57 -8.64 -7.43 3.88
N ILE A 58 -8.20 -8.64 3.59
CA ILE A 58 -8.71 -9.44 2.48
C ILE A 58 -9.64 -10.53 3.02
N ARG A 59 -10.81 -10.70 2.40
CA ARG A 59 -11.73 -11.80 2.68
C ARG A 59 -12.22 -12.43 1.40
N ARG A 60 -11.90 -13.72 1.21
CA ARG A 60 -12.27 -14.50 0.01
C ARG A 60 -11.86 -13.80 -1.29
N GLY A 61 -10.65 -13.23 -1.34
CA GLY A 61 -10.12 -12.53 -2.52
C GLY A 61 -10.64 -11.11 -2.72
N HIS A 62 -11.37 -10.54 -1.76
CA HIS A 62 -11.87 -9.16 -1.84
C HIS A 62 -11.29 -8.27 -0.74
N TYR A 63 -10.95 -7.04 -1.08
CA TYR A 63 -10.66 -5.98 -0.12
C TYR A 63 -11.90 -5.66 0.72
N LEU A 64 -11.73 -5.59 2.03
CA LEU A 64 -12.72 -5.05 2.95
C LEU A 64 -12.45 -3.57 3.17
N MET A 65 -13.51 -2.76 3.12
CA MET A 65 -13.41 -1.32 3.33
C MET A 65 -12.74 -0.98 4.67
N PRO A 66 -11.79 -0.03 4.69
CA PRO A 66 -11.26 0.53 5.93
C PRO A 66 -12.38 1.13 6.79
N GLN A 67 -12.23 1.02 8.11
CA GLN A 67 -13.21 1.54 9.08
C GLN A 67 -12.65 2.67 9.93
N THR A 68 -11.33 2.77 10.02
CA THR A 68 -10.62 3.83 10.73
C THR A 68 -10.56 5.09 9.85
N PRO A 69 -10.76 6.29 10.40
CA PRO A 69 -10.54 7.52 9.67
C PRO A 69 -9.11 7.65 9.16
N GLY A 70 -8.95 8.27 7.98
CA GLY A 70 -7.66 8.52 7.37
C GLY A 70 -7.49 7.72 6.06
N TYR A 71 -6.25 7.66 5.59
CA TYR A 71 -5.92 7.07 4.30
C TYR A 71 -5.13 5.76 4.43
N SER A 72 -5.14 5.16 5.63
CA SER A 72 -4.48 3.90 5.99
C SER A 72 -2.94 3.87 5.82
N ILE A 73 -2.30 4.99 5.48
CA ILE A 73 -0.84 5.11 5.25
C ILE A 73 0.00 5.38 6.50
N GLN A 74 -0.61 5.38 7.70
CA GLN A 74 0.16 5.62 8.91
C GLN A 74 1.04 4.40 9.21
N VAL A 75 2.35 4.59 9.06
CA VAL A 75 3.37 3.61 9.45
C VAL A 75 3.53 3.64 10.97
N LYS A 76 3.71 2.47 11.58
CA LYS A 76 3.97 2.33 13.01
C LYS A 76 5.33 2.92 13.37
N GLN A 77 5.41 3.53 14.55
CA GLN A 77 6.59 4.26 15.01
C GLN A 77 7.83 3.36 15.14
N ASP A 78 7.64 2.14 15.65
CA ASP A 78 8.70 1.12 15.77
C ASP A 78 9.29 0.72 14.42
N CYS A 79 8.45 0.63 13.37
CA CYS A 79 8.91 0.40 12.01
C CYS A 79 9.75 1.56 11.49
N LEU A 80 9.32 2.80 11.73
CA LEU A 80 10.08 3.98 11.31
C LEU A 80 11.46 3.99 11.97
N GLU A 81 11.53 3.76 13.28
CA GLU A 81 12.80 3.73 14.02
C GLU A 81 13.72 2.61 13.55
N ARG A 82 13.20 1.39 13.36
CA ARG A 82 13.99 0.23 12.98
C ARG A 82 14.52 0.27 11.56
N TYR A 83 13.73 0.79 10.61
CA TYR A 83 14.02 0.73 9.18
C TYR A 83 14.39 2.09 8.56
N SER A 84 14.52 3.15 9.37
CA SER A 84 15.01 4.45 8.88
C SER A 84 16.43 4.28 8.35
N PHE A 85 16.65 4.57 7.07
CA PHE A 85 17.99 4.55 6.50
C PHE A 85 18.71 5.88 6.79
N PRO A 86 20.01 5.88 7.14
CA PRO A 86 20.91 4.74 7.31
C PRO A 86 21.02 4.21 8.75
N ASP A 87 20.46 4.92 9.72
CA ASP A 87 20.79 4.76 11.14
C ASP A 87 19.95 3.70 11.88
N GLY A 88 18.84 3.28 11.28
CA GLY A 88 17.95 2.26 11.83
C GLY A 88 18.67 0.92 11.99
N GLU A 89 18.26 0.17 13.01
CA GLU A 89 18.86 -1.13 13.36
C GLU A 89 19.00 -2.08 12.16
N ALA A 90 18.04 -2.05 11.23
CA ALA A 90 18.06 -2.90 10.04
C ALA A 90 19.22 -2.59 9.06
N TRP A 91 19.78 -1.38 9.12
CA TRP A 91 20.80 -0.88 8.19
C TRP A 91 22.17 -0.67 8.84
N ALA A 92 22.20 -0.37 10.14
CA ALA A 92 23.41 0.07 10.84
C ALA A 92 24.61 -0.89 10.70
N SER A 93 24.38 -2.21 10.60
CA SER A 93 25.46 -3.20 10.41
C SER A 93 25.98 -3.27 8.97
N LEU A 94 25.17 -2.89 7.98
CA LEU A 94 25.52 -2.92 6.55
C LEU A 94 26.24 -1.65 6.12
N THR A 95 25.95 -0.51 6.77
CA THR A 95 26.55 0.79 6.46
C THR A 95 27.91 1.02 7.13
N GLN A 96 28.28 0.18 8.10
CA GLN A 96 29.58 0.21 8.78
C GLN A 96 30.67 -0.64 8.10
N MET A 97 30.36 -1.33 6.99
CA MET A 97 31.36 -2.07 6.24
C MET A 97 32.30 -1.09 5.49
N PRO A 98 33.64 -1.21 5.62
CA PRO A 98 34.56 -0.42 4.82
C PRO A 98 34.29 -0.69 3.33
N VAL A 99 34.11 0.36 2.55
CA VAL A 99 34.20 0.24 1.09
C VAL A 99 35.67 -0.05 0.80
N ASP A 100 36.00 -1.27 0.38
CA ASP A 100 37.34 -1.60 -0.11
C ASP A 100 37.71 -0.58 -1.20
N SER A 101 38.71 0.24 -0.91
CA SER A 101 39.28 1.18 -1.86
C SER A 101 40.09 0.41 -2.89
N GLU A 102 39.63 0.36 -4.15
CA GLU A 102 40.46 0.01 -5.31
C GLU A 102 41.64 0.99 -5.48
#